data_AF-A0A924U297-F1
#
_entry.id   AF-A0A924U297-F1
#
_cell.length_a   1.000
_cell.length_b   1.000
_cell.length_c   1.000
_cell.angle_alpha   90.00
_cell.angle_beta   90.00
_cell.angle_gamma   90.00
#
_symmetry.space_group_name_H-M   'P 1'
#
loop_
_entity.id
_entity.type
_entity.pdbx_description
1 polymer ?
#
loop_
_entity_poly.entity_id
_entity_poly.type
_entity_poly.pdbx_seq_one_letter_code
_entity_poly.pdbx_strand_id
1 'polypeptide(L)'
;MVYEPSQFVYGLRAGLAGQLNIAPEKVRVVNDFVGGAFGSKGALTQRTALVAVAARQLGRPVQLVATRDQGFTISGHRHETQHRVRIGASRDGRFTAYHHDH
;
A
#
# COMPACT_ATOMS: atom_id res chain seq x y z
N MET A 1 -16.34 -0.01 -12.16
CA MET A 1 -16.28 -0.40 -10.74
C MET A 1 -15.04 -1.25 -10.53
N VAL A 2 -14.42 -1.17 -9.36
CA VAL A 2 -13.22 -1.93 -9.00
C VAL A 2 -13.46 -2.60 -7.65
N TYR A 3 -13.23 -3.91 -7.59
CA TYR A 3 -13.29 -4.69 -6.35
C TYR A 3 -11.86 -4.91 -5.89
N GLU A 4 -11.49 -4.32 -4.76
CA GLU A 4 -10.13 -4.45 -4.25
C GLU A 4 -10.09 -4.37 -2.73
N PRO A 5 -9.50 -5.37 -2.05
CA PRO A 5 -9.26 -5.30 -0.62
C PRO A 5 -8.32 -4.13 -0.29
N SER A 6 -8.79 -3.16 0.50
CA SER A 6 -8.03 -1.95 0.81
C SER A 6 -8.23 -1.49 2.26
N GLN A 7 -7.19 -0.97 2.88
CA GLN A 7 -7.29 -0.27 4.17
C GLN A 7 -7.68 1.20 4.00
N PHE A 8 -7.62 1.73 2.77
CA PHE A 8 -7.90 3.14 2.50
C PHE A 8 -8.58 3.34 1.13
N VAL A 9 -9.89 3.08 1.08
CA VAL A 9 -10.69 3.13 -0.16
C VAL A 9 -10.72 4.51 -0.81
N TYR A 10 -10.68 5.59 -0.03
CA TYR A 10 -10.67 6.96 -0.57
C TYR A 10 -9.36 7.27 -1.29
N GLY A 11 -8.22 6.90 -0.70
CA GLY A 11 -6.91 7.03 -1.34
C GLY A 11 -6.79 6.15 -2.58
N LEU A 12 -7.32 4.92 -2.53
CA LEU A 12 -7.36 4.03 -3.69
C LEU A 12 -8.16 4.64 -4.84
N ARG A 13 -9.36 5.19 -4.56
CA ARG A 13 -10.21 5.87 -5.56
C ARG A 13 -9.49 7.06 -6.19
N ALA A 14 -8.95 7.96 -5.38
CA ALA A 14 -8.28 9.17 -5.86
C ALA A 14 -7.01 8.84 -6.66
N GLY A 15 -6.17 7.95 -6.15
CA GLY A 15 -4.94 7.54 -6.81
C GLY A 15 -5.20 6.79 -8.12
N LEU A 16 -6.20 5.89 -8.15
CA LEU A 16 -6.54 5.16 -9.37
C LEU A 16 -7.10 6.11 -10.43
N ALA A 17 -7.95 7.06 -10.04
CA ALA A 17 -8.45 8.10 -10.95
C ALA A 17 -7.30 8.92 -11.55
N GLY A 18 -6.31 9.28 -10.73
CA GLY A 18 -5.08 9.93 -11.18
C GLY A 18 -4.27 9.09 -12.17
N GLN A 19 -4.03 7.80 -11.87
CA GLN A 19 -3.31 6.89 -12.79
C GLN A 19 -4.04 6.66 -14.11
N LEU A 20 -5.38 6.69 -14.10
CA LEU A 20 -6.21 6.53 -15.29
C LEU A 20 -6.49 7.85 -16.02
N ASN A 21 -6.05 8.99 -15.48
CA ASN A 21 -6.33 10.34 -15.96
C ASN A 21 -7.85 10.60 -16.19
N ILE A 22 -8.67 10.25 -15.20
CA ILE A 22 -10.12 10.47 -15.21
C ILE A 22 -10.60 11.12 -13.92
N ALA A 23 -11.80 11.70 -13.95
CA ALA A 23 -12.44 12.26 -12.76
C ALA A 23 -12.70 11.16 -11.70
N PRO A 24 -12.45 11.40 -10.39
CA PRO A 24 -12.67 10.41 -9.34
C PRO A 24 -14.10 9.84 -9.28
N GLU A 25 -15.11 10.59 -9.70
CA GLU A 25 -16.53 10.20 -9.76
C GLU A 25 -16.77 9.06 -10.76
N LYS A 26 -15.87 8.89 -11.75
CA LYS A 26 -15.90 7.77 -12.70
C LYS A 26 -15.35 6.48 -12.09
N VAL A 27 -14.77 6.53 -10.88
CA VAL A 27 -14.20 5.39 -10.16
C VAL A 27 -15.03 5.07 -8.92
N ARG A 28 -15.63 3.89 -8.91
CA ARG A 28 -16.24 3.30 -7.71
C ARG A 28 -15.40 2.11 -7.25
N VAL A 29 -14.83 2.22 -6.06
CA VAL A 29 -14.13 1.15 -5.34
C VAL A 29 -15.12 0.45 -4.44
N VAL A 30 -15.11 -0.88 -4.43
CA VAL A 30 -15.93 -1.74 -3.57
C VAL A 30 -14.99 -2.62 -2.75
N ASN A 31 -15.20 -2.65 -1.44
CA ASN A 31 -14.40 -3.40 -0.48
C ASN A 31 -15.25 -3.80 0.74
N ASP A 32 -15.94 -4.93 0.63
CA ASP A 32 -16.80 -5.42 1.72
C ASP A 32 -16.00 -6.14 2.82
N PHE A 33 -14.92 -6.82 2.42
CA PHE A 33 -14.09 -7.63 3.32
C PHE A 33 -12.60 -7.52 2.99
N VAL A 34 -11.76 -7.47 4.03
CA VAL A 34 -10.30 -7.51 3.92
C VAL A 34 -9.76 -8.62 4.82
N GLY A 35 -9.20 -9.68 4.23
CA GLY A 35 -8.58 -10.80 4.96
C GLY A 35 -7.21 -10.48 5.57
N GLY A 36 -7.05 -9.31 6.19
CA GLY A 36 -5.77 -8.82 6.71
C GLY A 36 -4.91 -8.08 5.68
N ALA A 37 -4.07 -7.18 6.19
CA ALA A 37 -3.21 -6.31 5.38
C ALA A 37 -1.95 -5.82 6.12
N PHE A 38 -2.05 -5.45 7.40
CA PHE A 38 -0.89 -5.03 8.23
C PHE A 38 -0.01 -3.94 7.57
N GLY A 39 -0.63 -3.01 6.86
CA GLY A 39 0.03 -1.92 6.11
C GLY A 39 0.19 -2.18 4.61
N SER A 40 0.18 -3.44 4.17
CA SER A 40 0.43 -3.80 2.75
C SER A 40 -0.68 -3.39 1.77
N LYS A 41 -1.88 -3.04 2.26
CA LYS A 41 -3.04 -2.63 1.43
C LYS A 41 -3.51 -1.21 1.75
N GLY A 42 -2.64 -0.37 2.31
CA GLY A 42 -2.93 1.04 2.62
C GLY A 42 -2.68 1.98 1.44
N ALA A 43 -1.72 1.65 0.59
CA ALA A 43 -1.39 2.43 -0.60
C ALA A 43 -1.97 1.80 -1.87
N LEU A 44 -2.22 2.64 -2.89
CA LEU A 44 -2.50 2.17 -4.24
C LEU A 44 -1.28 1.44 -4.81
N THR A 45 -1.50 0.28 -5.41
CA THR A 45 -0.48 -0.41 -6.20
C THR A 45 -0.72 -0.17 -7.68
N GLN A 46 0.33 -0.22 -8.51
CA GLN A 46 0.20 -0.02 -9.96
C GLN A 46 -0.67 -1.10 -10.65
N ARG A 47 -0.82 -2.27 -10.02
CA ARG A 47 -1.57 -3.41 -10.59
C ARG A 47 -3.03 -3.06 -10.85
N THR A 48 -3.65 -2.29 -9.97
CA THR A 48 -5.07 -1.92 -10.11
C THR A 48 -5.32 -1.13 -11.39
N ALA A 49 -4.45 -0.18 -11.73
CA ALA A 49 -4.58 0.57 -12.97
C ALA A 49 -4.39 -0.31 -14.20
N LEU A 50 -3.43 -1.23 -14.19
CA LEU A 50 -3.23 -2.17 -15.30
C LEU A 50 -4.48 -3.03 -15.55
N VAL A 51 -5.09 -3.57 -14.49
CA VAL A 51 -6.33 -4.35 -14.59
C VAL A 51 -7.50 -3.49 -15.08
N ALA A 52 -7.61 -2.25 -14.59
CA ALA A 52 -8.67 -1.33 -15.03
C ALA A 52 -8.52 -0.95 -16.51
N VAL A 53 -7.30 -0.71 -17.00
CA VAL A 53 -7.02 -0.44 -18.42
C VAL A 53 -7.36 -1.67 -19.27
N ALA A 54 -6.91 -2.86 -18.87
CA ALA A 54 -7.21 -4.10 -19.58
C ALA A 54 -8.73 -4.35 -19.68
N ALA A 55 -9.46 -4.15 -18.58
CA ALA A 55 -10.92 -4.29 -18.56
C ALA A 55 -11.61 -3.30 -19.51
N ARG A 56 -11.14 -2.05 -19.58
CA ARG A 56 -11.68 -1.05 -20.52
C ARG A 56 -11.39 -1.40 -21.97
N GLN A 57 -10.18 -1.86 -22.28
CA GLN A 57 -9.78 -2.22 -23.66
C GLN A 57 -10.52 -3.47 -24.16
N LEU A 58 -10.69 -4.46 -23.30
CA LEU A 58 -11.36 -5.72 -23.64
C LEU A 58 -12.89 -5.62 -23.59
N GLY A 59 -13.44 -4.54 -23.01
CA GLY A 59 -14.88 -4.36 -22.85
C GLY A 59 -15.53 -5.40 -21.92
N ARG A 60 -14.75 -6.03 -21.03
CA ARG A 60 -15.23 -7.07 -20.11
C ARG A 60 -14.52 -7.03 -18.76
N PRO A 61 -15.13 -7.58 -17.70
CA PRO A 61 -14.47 -7.70 -16.40
C PRO A 61 -13.15 -8.48 -16.50
N VAL A 62 -12.12 -8.00 -15.80
CA VAL A 62 -10.81 -8.66 -15.67
C VAL A 62 -10.51 -8.82 -14.19
N GLN A 63 -10.06 -10.01 -13.80
CA GLN A 63 -9.66 -10.32 -12.44
C GLN A 63 -8.17 -10.68 -12.41
N LEU A 64 -7.44 -10.10 -11.46
CA LEU A 64 -6.07 -10.48 -11.17
C LEU A 64 -6.00 -11.00 -9.73
N VAL A 65 -5.65 -12.28 -9.59
CA VAL A 65 -5.36 -12.89 -8.30
C VAL A 65 -3.87 -13.20 -8.28
N ALA A 66 -3.12 -12.45 -7.47
CA ALA A 66 -1.69 -12.70 -7.32
C ALA A 66 -1.44 -14.01 -6.58
N THR A 67 -0.45 -14.77 -7.03
CA THR A 67 0.05 -15.92 -6.27
C THR A 67 0.74 -15.45 -4.99
N ARG A 68 0.99 -16.39 -4.06
CA ARG A 68 1.72 -16.09 -2.82
C ARG A 68 3.11 -15.50 -3.12
N ASP A 69 3.82 -16.10 -4.06
CA ASP A 69 5.19 -15.71 -4.42
C ASP A 69 5.22 -14.33 -5.08
N GLN A 70 4.29 -14.07 -6.00
CA GLN A 70 4.15 -12.75 -6.61
C GLN A 70 3.91 -11.69 -5.54
N GLY A 71 3.20 -12.01 -4.45
CA GLY A 71 2.92 -11.11 -3.34
C GLY A 71 4.16 -10.40 -2.76
N PHE A 72 5.33 -11.02 -2.83
CA PHE A 72 6.61 -10.47 -2.35
C PHE A 72 7.26 -9.47 -3.32
N THR A 73 6.92 -9.50 -4.61
CA THR A 73 7.56 -8.64 -5.63
C THR A 73 6.64 -7.53 -6.15
N ILE A 74 5.32 -7.69 -6.00
CA ILE A 74 4.31 -6.76 -6.51
C ILE A 74 3.75 -5.79 -5.46
N SER A 75 4.20 -5.95 -4.22
CA SER A 75 3.83 -5.11 -3.08
C SER A 75 5.11 -4.57 -2.45
N GLY A 76 5.02 -3.42 -1.79
CA GLY A 76 6.15 -2.94 -1.00
C GLY A 76 6.38 -3.83 0.22
N HIS A 77 7.62 -3.81 0.73
CA HIS A 77 7.98 -4.36 2.03
C HIS A 77 8.45 -3.25 2.95
N ARG A 78 8.60 -3.55 4.25
CA ARG A 78 9.29 -2.63 5.15
C ARG A 78 10.71 -2.44 4.62
N HIS A 79 11.11 -1.19 4.45
CA HIS A 79 12.48 -0.88 4.03
C HIS A 79 13.46 -1.43 5.05
N GLU A 80 14.57 -1.95 4.55
CA GLU A 80 15.72 -2.21 5.39
C GLU A 80 16.17 -0.89 6.03
N THR A 81 16.47 -0.94 7.31
CA THR A 81 16.94 0.23 8.06
C THR A 81 18.15 -0.15 8.89
N GLN A 82 19.23 0.60 8.75
CA GLN A 82 20.35 0.56 9.68
C GLN A 82 20.24 1.74 10.63
N HIS A 83 20.58 1.53 11.90
CA HIS A 83 20.49 2.56 12.92
C HIS A 83 21.69 2.44 13.85
N ARG A 84 22.30 3.57 14.19
CA ARG A 84 23.29 3.63 15.26
C ARG A 84 22.77 4.49 16.40
N VAL A 85 22.47 3.82 17.51
CA VAL A 85 21.89 4.44 18.70
C VAL A 85 22.94 4.48 19.81
N ARG A 86 23.12 5.64 20.45
CA ARG A 86 23.91 5.81 21.67
C ARG A 86 23.04 6.41 22.76
N ILE A 87 23.08 5.85 23.96
CA ILE A 87 22.31 6.30 25.11
C ILE A 87 23.27 6.50 26.28
N GLY A 88 23.20 7.67 26.94
CA GLY A 88 23.88 7.93 28.20
C GLY A 88 22.94 7.71 29.38
N ALA A 89 23.43 7.13 30.47
CA ALA A 89 22.68 6.96 31.71
C ALA A 89 23.55 7.31 32.94
N SER A 90 22.95 7.90 33.97
CA SER A 90 23.59 8.06 35.27
C SER A 90 23.62 6.74 36.04
N ARG A 91 24.40 6.70 37.14
CA ARG A 91 24.62 5.48 37.95
C ARG A 91 23.34 4.93 38.60
N ASP A 92 22.34 5.78 38.80
CA ASP A 92 21.00 5.43 39.29
C ASP A 92 20.05 4.93 38.18
N GLY A 93 20.55 4.77 36.96
CA GLY A 93 19.81 4.25 35.81
C GLY A 93 19.00 5.29 35.04
N ARG A 94 19.04 6.58 35.41
CA ARG A 94 18.32 7.63 34.68
C ARG A 94 19.02 7.94 33.36
N PHE A 95 18.29 7.92 32.25
CA PHE A 95 18.84 8.36 30.96
C PHE A 95 19.18 9.86 30.98
N THR A 96 20.36 10.21 30.48
CA THR A 96 20.91 11.58 30.47
C THR A 96 21.25 12.09 29.08
N ALA A 97 21.42 11.21 28.10
CA ALA A 97 21.68 11.57 26.71
C ALA A 97 21.11 10.54 25.74
N TYR A 98 20.75 10.98 24.54
CA TYR A 98 20.29 10.14 23.44
C TYR A 98 20.84 10.69 22.13
N HIS A 99 21.41 9.81 21.30
CA HIS A 99 21.87 10.11 19.96
C HIS A 99 21.48 8.99 19.01
N HIS A 100 20.94 9.33 17.85
CA HIS A 100 20.47 8.36 16.86
C HIS A 100 20.87 8.79 15.46
N ASP A 101 21.77 8.02 14.86
CA ASP A 101 22.18 8.13 13.46
C ASP A 101 21.40 7.13 12.60
N HIS A 102 21.10 7.53 11.37
CA HIS A 102 20.54 6.70 10.29
C HIS A 102 21.66 6.13 9.43
#